data_AF-A0A5N6WKW9-F1
#
_entry.id   AF-A0A5N6WKW9-F1
#
_cell.length_a   1.000
_cell.length_b   1.000
_cell.length_c   1.000
_cell.angle_alpha   90.00
_cell.angle_beta   90.00
_cell.angle_gamma   90.00
#
_symmetry.space_group_name_H-M   'P 1'
#
loop_
_entity.id
_entity.type
_entity.pdbx_description
1 polymer ?
#
loop_
_entity_poly.entity_id
_entity_poly.type
_entity_poly.pdbx_seq_one_letter_code
_entity_poly.pdbx_strand_id
1 'polypeptide(L)'
;MLAPRIFRPVSSLVRPLSSSATAYRAPSIRDITPTSAEEFAARQKEFRENLEVARKKKVQQEREEQQLEANQSPKRGPLSSLIYGTKEGQQLDKDIERSFSQVLARGKYVHSVVFHEVKPDRVDEYVDLVGQWYPRMAGTEENRVNLVGSWRTQVGDNDTFVHIWEYQRYEGYHASLHNISRHPEFPEFDRKLKSLIKSKKTSLMQEFSFWPTTPPRRLGGLFELRSYTLHPGNLLEWESHWRTGLRARREVMEGVGAWFVQIGDLNTVHHLWQFANLEERKIRREQSWGIEGWAETVHKTVPLIQSMQSRILIPMPWSPVG
;
A
#
# COMPACT_ATOMS: atom_id res chain seq x y z
N MET A 1 22.55 82.17 33.11
CA MET A 1 23.52 81.11 32.71
C MET A 1 22.72 79.95 32.15
N LEU A 2 22.88 79.67 30.85
CA LEU A 2 22.17 78.64 30.10
C LEU A 2 22.80 77.27 30.36
N ALA A 3 22.02 76.30 30.83
CA ALA A 3 22.42 74.89 30.91
C ALA A 3 21.97 74.15 29.64
N PRO A 4 22.79 73.27 29.04
CA PRO A 4 22.42 72.58 27.80
C PRO A 4 21.52 71.38 28.08
N ARG A 5 20.48 71.21 27.26
CA ARG A 5 19.62 70.02 27.23
C ARG A 5 20.36 68.86 26.55
N ILE A 6 20.55 67.76 27.29
CA ILE A 6 21.06 66.50 26.76
C ILE A 6 19.89 65.75 26.12
N PHE A 7 19.95 65.54 24.80
CA PHE A 7 19.05 64.63 24.09
C PHE A 7 19.47 63.17 24.36
N ARG A 8 18.55 62.37 24.93
CA ARG A 8 18.69 60.90 24.96
C ARG A 8 18.14 60.33 23.65
N PRO A 9 18.81 59.36 23.00
CA PRO A 9 18.22 58.66 21.88
C PRO A 9 17.19 57.67 22.41
N VAL A 10 15.97 57.72 21.86
CA VAL A 10 14.95 56.71 22.08
C VAL A 10 15.40 55.44 21.35
N SER A 11 15.83 54.43 22.09
CA SER A 11 16.09 53.10 21.54
C SER A 11 14.75 52.48 21.13
N SER A 12 14.48 52.44 19.83
CA SER A 12 13.34 51.71 19.29
C SER A 12 13.61 50.21 19.41
N LEU A 13 13.09 49.59 20.47
CA LEU A 13 13.01 48.14 20.58
C LEU A 13 12.03 47.62 19.52
N VAL A 14 12.55 47.35 18.33
CA VAL A 14 11.84 46.57 17.32
C VAL A 14 11.77 45.15 17.85
N ARG A 15 10.60 44.74 18.36
CA ARG A 15 10.30 43.33 18.64
C ARG A 15 10.54 42.56 17.33
N PRO A 16 11.44 41.56 17.28
CA PRO A 16 11.50 40.71 16.12
C PRO A 16 10.16 39.99 16.03
N LEU A 17 9.48 40.16 14.90
CA LEU A 17 8.36 39.32 14.52
C LEU A 17 8.84 37.88 14.61
N SER A 18 8.26 37.14 15.56
CA SER A 18 8.42 35.70 15.63
C SER A 18 7.99 35.16 14.27
N SER A 19 8.95 34.68 13.49
CA SER A 19 8.65 33.88 12.31
C SER A 19 7.79 32.74 12.81
N SER A 20 6.53 32.69 12.39
CA SER A 20 5.69 31.51 12.57
C SER A 20 6.48 30.34 12.05
N ALA A 21 7.09 29.55 12.94
CA ALA A 21 7.58 28.25 12.56
C ALA A 21 6.33 27.57 11.98
N THR A 22 6.37 27.28 10.68
CA THR A 22 5.41 26.35 10.07
C THR A 22 5.55 25.07 10.87
N ALA A 23 4.71 24.91 11.90
CA ALA A 23 4.56 23.66 12.59
C ALA A 23 4.16 22.67 11.51
N TYR A 24 5.05 21.71 11.22
CA TYR A 24 4.83 20.64 10.27
C TYR A 24 3.75 19.74 10.89
N ARG A 25 2.48 20.15 10.74
CA ARG A 25 1.36 19.38 11.26
C ARG A 25 1.28 18.08 10.47
N ALA A 26 1.02 16.97 11.16
CA ALA A 26 0.70 15.73 10.49
C ALA A 26 -0.49 15.93 9.51
N PRO A 27 -0.45 15.36 8.28
CA PRO A 27 -1.56 15.44 7.35
C PRO A 27 -2.86 14.95 7.97
N SER A 28 -3.95 15.54 7.52
CA SER A 28 -5.30 15.25 7.99
C SER A 28 -6.28 15.21 6.82
N ILE A 29 -7.42 14.57 7.04
CA ILE A 29 -8.52 14.59 6.08
C ILE A 29 -8.98 16.02 5.74
N ARG A 30 -8.69 16.99 6.61
CA ARG A 30 -8.95 18.42 6.40
C ARG A 30 -8.14 19.04 5.25
N ASP A 31 -7.07 18.38 4.82
CA ASP A 31 -6.26 18.81 3.68
C ASP A 31 -6.89 18.41 2.33
N ILE A 32 -7.93 17.56 2.34
CA ILE A 32 -8.63 17.10 1.14
C ILE A 32 -9.88 17.97 0.93
N THR A 33 -9.93 18.67 -0.20
CA THR A 33 -11.09 19.48 -0.56
C THR A 33 -12.24 18.60 -1.08
N PRO A 34 -13.50 18.94 -0.77
CA PRO A 34 -14.67 18.22 -1.32
C PRO A 34 -14.78 18.28 -2.84
N THR A 35 -14.20 19.32 -3.47
CA THR A 35 -14.24 19.55 -4.92
C THR A 35 -13.11 18.85 -5.70
N SER A 36 -12.24 18.09 -5.03
CA SER A 36 -11.07 17.45 -5.64
C SER A 36 -11.39 16.30 -6.63
N ALA A 37 -12.66 15.92 -6.76
CA ALA A 37 -13.06 14.71 -7.50
C ALA A 37 -12.73 14.76 -8.99
N GLU A 38 -12.92 15.90 -9.65
CA GLU A 38 -12.65 16.05 -11.08
C GLU A 38 -11.15 15.97 -11.39
N GLU A 39 -10.32 16.69 -10.62
CA GLU A 39 -8.85 16.65 -10.75
C GLU A 39 -8.29 15.26 -10.42
N PHE A 40 -8.86 14.58 -9.43
CA PHE A 40 -8.50 13.21 -9.10
C PHE A 40 -8.84 12.27 -10.26
N ALA A 41 -10.03 12.38 -10.84
CA ALA A 41 -10.47 11.56 -11.97
C ALA A 41 -9.59 11.79 -13.22
N ALA A 42 -9.17 13.03 -13.47
CA ALA A 42 -8.24 13.35 -14.56
C ALA A 42 -6.88 12.66 -14.36
N ARG A 43 -6.27 12.80 -13.17
CA ARG A 43 -5.01 12.11 -12.82
C ARG A 43 -5.14 10.59 -12.88
N GLN A 44 -6.28 10.06 -12.44
CA GLN A 44 -6.56 8.62 -12.49
C GLN A 44 -6.64 8.11 -13.93
N LYS A 45 -7.29 8.86 -14.83
CA LYS A 45 -7.37 8.52 -16.25
C LYS A 45 -5.98 8.49 -16.89
N GLU A 46 -5.18 9.54 -16.67
CA GLU A 46 -3.79 9.61 -17.16
C GLU A 46 -2.94 8.42 -16.67
N PHE A 47 -3.08 8.07 -15.38
CA PHE A 47 -2.38 6.92 -14.82
C PHE A 47 -2.75 5.60 -15.51
N ARG A 48 -4.03 5.38 -15.83
CA ARG A 48 -4.49 4.18 -16.56
C ARG A 48 -3.92 4.11 -17.97
N GLU A 49 -3.93 5.22 -18.69
CA GLU A 49 -3.37 5.31 -20.05
C GLU A 49 -1.88 4.99 -20.04
N ASN A 50 -1.14 5.55 -19.08
CA ASN A 50 0.29 5.28 -18.90
C ASN A 50 0.58 3.81 -18.57
N LEU A 51 -0.24 3.18 -17.71
CA LEU A 51 -0.13 1.75 -17.42
C LEU A 51 -0.37 0.88 -18.66
N GLU A 52 -1.34 1.23 -19.50
CA GLU A 52 -1.61 0.49 -20.73
C GLU A 52 -0.46 0.61 -21.73
N VAL A 53 0.09 1.82 -21.89
CA VAL A 53 1.28 2.07 -22.73
C VAL A 53 2.47 1.26 -22.22
N ALA A 54 2.75 1.28 -20.91
CA ALA A 54 3.83 0.51 -20.31
C ALA A 54 3.64 -1.00 -20.54
N ARG A 55 2.40 -1.52 -20.41
CA ARG A 55 2.08 -2.92 -20.68
C ARG A 55 2.34 -3.28 -22.15
N LYS A 56 1.90 -2.45 -23.09
CA LYS A 56 2.13 -2.67 -24.54
C LYS A 56 3.63 -2.67 -24.86
N LYS A 57 4.39 -1.73 -24.31
CA LYS A 57 5.85 -1.68 -24.45
C LYS A 57 6.52 -2.93 -23.91
N LYS A 58 6.12 -3.41 -22.74
CA LYS A 58 6.67 -4.63 -22.14
C LYS A 58 6.40 -5.87 -23.00
N VAL A 59 5.17 -6.03 -23.50
CA VAL A 59 4.83 -7.14 -24.41
C VAL A 59 5.63 -7.07 -25.71
N GLN A 60 5.88 -5.86 -26.23
CA GLN A 60 6.69 -5.68 -27.42
C GLN A 60 8.16 -6.07 -27.16
N GLN A 61 8.73 -5.64 -26.03
CA GLN A 61 10.08 -6.03 -25.60
C GLN A 61 10.20 -7.55 -25.42
N GLU A 62 9.27 -8.18 -24.72
CA GLU A 62 9.25 -9.64 -24.52
C GLU A 62 9.16 -10.40 -25.87
N ARG A 63 8.43 -9.85 -26.86
CA ARG A 63 8.37 -10.43 -28.22
C ARG A 63 9.68 -10.25 -28.99
N GLU A 64 10.32 -9.10 -28.87
CA GLU A 64 11.61 -8.82 -29.51
C GLU A 64 12.72 -9.71 -28.92
N GLU A 65 12.75 -9.87 -27.59
CA GLU A 65 13.66 -10.78 -26.88
C GLU A 65 13.43 -12.24 -27.33
N GLN A 66 12.17 -12.70 -27.39
CA GLN A 66 11.85 -14.05 -27.89
C GLN A 66 12.25 -14.27 -29.35
N GLN A 67 12.14 -13.25 -30.21
CA GLN A 67 12.60 -13.34 -31.60
C GLN A 67 14.12 -13.39 -31.70
N LEU A 68 14.83 -12.65 -30.85
CA LEU A 68 16.30 -12.70 -30.76
C LEU A 68 16.78 -14.06 -30.25
N GLU A 69 16.13 -14.63 -29.24
CA GLU A 69 16.44 -15.98 -28.73
C GLU A 69 16.12 -17.08 -29.74
N ALA A 70 14.98 -16.99 -30.44
CA ALA A 70 14.60 -17.94 -31.49
C ALA A 70 15.59 -17.93 -32.67
N ASN A 71 16.17 -16.77 -33.01
CA ASN A 71 17.19 -16.65 -34.04
C ASN A 71 18.57 -17.20 -33.61
N GLN A 72 18.80 -17.42 -32.31
CA GLN A 72 20.05 -17.95 -31.76
C GLN A 72 19.98 -19.46 -31.40
N SER A 73 18.82 -20.09 -31.54
CA SER A 73 18.57 -21.48 -31.11
C SER A 73 18.74 -22.49 -32.26
N PRO A 74 19.48 -23.63 -32.10
CA PRO A 74 19.54 -24.67 -33.13
C PRO A 74 18.21 -25.44 -33.23
N LYS A 75 17.73 -25.64 -34.46
CA LYS A 75 16.45 -26.31 -34.75
C LYS A 75 16.47 -27.79 -34.31
N ARG A 76 15.65 -28.17 -33.33
CA ARG A 76 15.33 -29.57 -33.00
C ARG A 76 14.01 -30.01 -33.63
N GLY A 77 14.03 -31.19 -34.25
CA GLY A 77 12.97 -31.75 -35.11
C GLY A 77 11.75 -32.35 -34.40
N PRO A 78 10.75 -32.83 -35.16
CA PRO A 78 9.35 -32.80 -34.75
C PRO A 78 8.78 -34.19 -34.45
N LEU A 79 9.14 -34.83 -33.34
CA LEU A 79 8.45 -36.07 -32.90
C LEU A 79 8.53 -36.24 -31.37
N SER A 80 7.45 -35.90 -30.66
CA SER A 80 7.01 -36.62 -29.44
C SER A 80 5.70 -36.05 -28.89
N SER A 81 4.60 -36.30 -29.59
CA SER A 81 3.29 -36.39 -28.96
C SER A 81 2.94 -37.86 -28.87
N LEU A 82 2.84 -38.44 -27.68
CA LEU A 82 1.72 -39.30 -27.29
C LEU A 82 1.90 -39.89 -25.88
N ILE A 83 0.76 -39.95 -25.19
CA ILE A 83 0.47 -40.63 -23.92
C ILE A 83 0.90 -39.88 -22.65
N TYR A 84 0.06 -38.94 -22.25
CA TYR A 84 -0.48 -38.84 -20.89
C TYR A 84 -1.78 -38.03 -21.03
N GLY A 85 -2.80 -38.27 -20.18
CA GLY A 85 -4.14 -37.64 -20.20
C GLY A 85 -4.18 -36.12 -20.49
N THR A 86 -5.37 -35.58 -20.75
CA THR A 86 -5.56 -34.19 -21.23
C THR A 86 -4.64 -33.22 -20.49
N LYS A 87 -3.89 -32.39 -21.25
CA LYS A 87 -2.97 -31.40 -20.68
C LYS A 87 -3.65 -30.56 -19.61
N GLU A 88 -4.94 -30.26 -19.79
CA GLU A 88 -5.78 -29.55 -18.81
C GLU A 88 -5.97 -30.31 -17.50
N GLY A 89 -6.19 -31.63 -17.51
CA GLY A 89 -6.36 -32.43 -16.29
C GLY A 89 -5.06 -32.58 -15.50
N GLN A 90 -3.94 -32.79 -16.18
CA GLN A 90 -2.62 -32.82 -15.53
C GLN A 90 -2.11 -31.46 -15.10
N GLN A 91 -2.52 -30.38 -15.78
CA GLN A 91 -2.25 -29.03 -15.33
C GLN A 91 -3.06 -28.74 -14.07
N LEU A 92 -4.35 -29.13 -14.03
CA LEU A 92 -5.19 -29.02 -12.83
C LEU A 92 -4.60 -29.80 -11.65
N ASP A 93 -4.22 -31.06 -11.85
CA ASP A 93 -3.67 -31.91 -10.77
C ASP A 93 -2.29 -31.42 -10.32
N LYS A 94 -1.41 -30.98 -11.24
CA LYS A 94 -0.12 -30.36 -10.89
C LYS A 94 -0.29 -28.98 -10.24
N ASP A 95 -1.35 -28.25 -10.54
CA ASP A 95 -1.68 -26.98 -9.88
C ASP A 95 -2.32 -27.23 -8.51
N ILE A 96 -3.04 -28.34 -8.31
CA ILE A 96 -3.53 -28.80 -7.00
C ILE A 96 -2.37 -29.29 -6.11
N GLU A 97 -1.33 -29.90 -6.67
CA GLU A 97 -0.12 -30.32 -5.96
C GLU A 97 0.90 -29.20 -5.69
N ARG A 98 0.73 -28.00 -6.27
CA ARG A 98 1.51 -26.82 -5.90
C ARG A 98 1.06 -26.37 -4.51
N SER A 99 2.01 -26.18 -3.58
CA SER A 99 1.73 -25.76 -2.21
C SER A 99 0.70 -24.63 -2.18
N PHE A 100 -0.29 -24.66 -1.28
CA PHE A 100 -1.41 -23.69 -1.16
C PHE A 100 -1.05 -22.21 -1.43
N SER A 101 0.16 -21.77 -1.04
CA SER A 101 0.66 -20.42 -1.27
C SER A 101 1.04 -20.13 -2.73
N GLN A 102 1.45 -21.11 -3.54
CA GLN A 102 1.88 -20.93 -4.94
C GLN A 102 0.71 -20.69 -5.90
N VAL A 103 -0.49 -21.22 -5.60
CA VAL A 103 -1.71 -20.99 -6.42
C VAL A 103 -2.34 -19.64 -6.09
N LEU A 104 -2.35 -19.28 -4.80
CA LEU A 104 -2.95 -18.05 -4.30
C LEU A 104 -2.05 -16.82 -4.45
N ALA A 105 -0.76 -16.96 -4.15
CA ALA A 105 0.18 -15.85 -4.14
C ALA A 105 0.95 -15.72 -5.44
N ARG A 106 1.35 -14.50 -5.76
CA ARG A 106 2.31 -14.22 -6.84
C ARG A 106 3.71 -14.80 -6.56
N GLY A 107 3.98 -15.25 -5.33
CA GLY A 107 5.17 -16.00 -4.89
C GLY A 107 6.51 -15.27 -4.91
N LYS A 108 6.61 -14.13 -5.62
CA LYS A 108 7.86 -13.36 -5.76
C LYS A 108 8.15 -12.48 -4.54
N TYR A 109 7.12 -11.94 -3.90
CA TYR A 109 7.26 -10.94 -2.84
C TYR A 109 6.49 -11.33 -1.58
N VAL A 110 7.01 -10.91 -0.43
CA VAL A 110 6.33 -10.92 0.85
C VAL A 110 6.16 -9.47 1.28
N HIS A 111 5.01 -9.16 1.85
CA HIS A 111 4.73 -7.84 2.38
C HIS A 111 4.67 -7.87 3.90
N SER A 112 5.04 -6.79 4.55
CA SER A 112 4.67 -6.55 5.94
C SER A 112 3.62 -5.46 6.00
N VAL A 113 2.59 -5.63 6.83
CA VAL A 113 1.72 -4.55 7.28
C VAL A 113 2.06 -4.25 8.73
N VAL A 114 2.36 -2.99 9.01
CA VAL A 114 2.76 -2.51 10.33
C VAL A 114 1.77 -1.46 10.80
N PHE A 115 1.20 -1.68 11.98
CA PHE A 115 0.35 -0.72 12.67
C PHE A 115 1.10 -0.16 13.87
N HIS A 116 1.31 1.15 13.89
CA HIS A 116 1.83 1.88 15.04
C HIS A 116 0.69 2.68 15.68
N GLU A 117 0.30 2.32 16.89
CA GLU A 117 -0.62 3.14 17.68
C GLU A 117 0.21 4.22 18.39
N VAL A 118 0.11 5.46 17.93
CA VAL A 118 0.92 6.57 18.42
C VAL A 118 0.24 7.22 19.62
N LYS A 119 1.03 7.74 20.56
CA LYS A 119 0.49 8.55 21.65
C LYS A 119 -0.12 9.85 21.07
N PRO A 120 -1.36 10.23 21.40
CA PRO A 120 -2.02 11.36 20.77
C PRO A 120 -1.26 12.70 20.87
N ASP A 121 -0.52 12.92 21.97
CA ASP A 121 0.33 14.10 22.20
C ASP A 121 1.68 14.06 21.48
N ARG A 122 1.96 12.98 20.73
CA ARG A 122 3.26 12.71 20.07
C ARG A 122 3.16 12.52 18.57
N VAL A 123 2.00 12.79 17.98
CA VAL A 123 1.74 12.54 16.56
C VAL A 123 2.73 13.27 15.67
N ASP A 124 2.92 14.58 15.85
CA ASP A 124 3.82 15.36 14.98
C ASP A 124 5.29 14.92 15.15
N GLU A 125 5.72 14.69 16.39
CA GLU A 125 7.07 14.17 16.71
C GLU A 125 7.32 12.78 16.09
N TYR A 126 6.31 11.91 16.08
CA TYR A 126 6.35 10.61 15.43
C TYR A 126 6.46 10.75 13.91
N VAL A 127 5.67 11.66 13.34
CA VAL A 127 5.64 11.96 11.90
C VAL A 127 7.03 12.42 11.45
N ASP A 128 7.66 13.35 12.16
CA ASP A 128 9.01 13.82 11.83
C ASP A 128 10.05 12.69 11.92
N LEU A 129 10.04 11.92 13.01
CA LEU A 129 10.98 10.80 13.21
C LEU A 129 10.86 9.75 12.10
N VAL A 130 9.65 9.29 11.82
CA VAL A 130 9.39 8.24 10.83
C VAL A 130 9.58 8.76 9.41
N GLY A 131 9.20 10.01 9.13
CA GLY A 131 9.38 10.65 7.84
C GLY A 131 10.84 10.87 7.45
N GLN A 132 11.74 11.03 8.43
CA GLN A 132 13.18 11.10 8.17
C GLN A 132 13.84 9.71 8.06
N TRP A 133 13.28 8.68 8.71
CA TRP A 133 13.85 7.34 8.73
C TRP A 133 13.40 6.46 7.55
N TYR A 134 12.09 6.38 7.32
CA TYR A 134 11.51 5.36 6.43
C TYR A 134 11.92 5.54 4.97
N PRO A 135 11.87 6.75 4.38
CA PRO A 135 12.32 6.96 3.00
C PRO A 135 13.81 6.68 2.83
N ARG A 136 14.65 7.01 3.83
CA ARG A 136 16.08 6.68 3.79
C ARG A 136 16.28 5.17 3.74
N MET A 137 15.63 4.41 4.62
CA MET A 137 15.76 2.95 4.63
C MET A 137 15.25 2.30 3.35
N ALA A 138 14.18 2.83 2.75
CA ALA A 138 13.66 2.36 1.46
C ALA A 138 14.58 2.74 0.28
N GLY A 139 15.31 3.85 0.38
CA GLY A 139 16.22 4.35 -0.66
C GLY A 139 17.62 3.74 -0.62
N THR A 140 18.02 3.10 0.48
CA THR A 140 19.30 2.39 0.61
C THR A 140 19.25 1.05 -0.13
N GLU A 141 20.03 0.90 -1.20
CA GLU A 141 20.02 -0.28 -2.08
C GLU A 141 20.31 -1.59 -1.32
N GLU A 142 21.21 -1.54 -0.34
CA GLU A 142 21.60 -2.69 0.48
C GLU A 142 20.44 -3.24 1.32
N ASN A 143 19.43 -2.41 1.63
CA ASN A 143 18.27 -2.85 2.38
C ASN A 143 17.29 -3.64 1.53
N ARG A 144 17.32 -3.53 0.18
CA ARG A 144 16.49 -4.33 -0.75
C ARG A 144 15.00 -4.40 -0.35
N VAL A 145 14.46 -3.29 0.13
CA VAL A 145 13.08 -3.17 0.61
C VAL A 145 12.40 -2.00 -0.08
N ASN A 146 11.13 -2.17 -0.44
CA ASN A 146 10.32 -1.09 -0.98
C ASN A 146 9.25 -0.67 0.03
N LEU A 147 9.11 0.64 0.25
CA LEU A 147 7.95 1.17 0.96
C LEU A 147 6.78 1.21 -0.04
N VAL A 148 5.72 0.43 0.21
CA VAL A 148 4.50 0.47 -0.62
C VAL A 148 3.68 1.70 -0.28
N GLY A 149 3.59 2.02 1.01
CA GLY A 149 3.02 3.27 1.46
C GLY A 149 3.00 3.42 2.97
N SER A 150 2.79 4.66 3.38
CA SER A 150 2.63 5.09 4.77
C SER A 150 1.42 5.99 4.88
N TRP A 151 0.56 5.71 5.85
CA TRP A 151 -0.69 6.46 6.05
C TRP A 151 -0.97 6.70 7.54
N ARG A 152 -1.76 7.73 7.81
CA ARG A 152 -2.39 7.99 9.11
C ARG A 152 -3.88 7.69 9.04
N THR A 153 -4.42 6.99 10.03
CA THR A 153 -5.87 6.82 10.18
C THR A 153 -6.54 8.10 10.66
N GLN A 154 -7.66 8.48 10.03
CA GLN A 154 -8.50 9.63 10.41
C GLN A 154 -9.94 9.25 10.74
N VAL A 155 -10.41 8.07 10.31
CA VAL A 155 -11.70 7.50 10.72
C VAL A 155 -11.47 6.02 11.04
N GLY A 156 -11.90 5.61 12.24
CA GLY A 156 -11.60 4.30 12.82
C GLY A 156 -10.80 4.48 14.11
N ASP A 157 -9.69 3.77 14.22
CA ASP A 157 -8.68 3.93 15.26
C ASP A 157 -7.75 5.10 14.93
N ASN A 158 -8.17 6.31 15.34
CA ASN A 158 -7.37 7.51 15.16
C ASN A 158 -6.01 7.40 15.86
N ASP A 159 -5.03 8.12 15.30
CA ASP A 159 -3.62 8.11 15.73
C ASP A 159 -2.89 6.76 15.54
N THR A 160 -3.53 5.82 14.85
CA THR A 160 -2.84 4.66 14.26
C THR A 160 -2.23 5.03 12.91
N PHE A 161 -0.95 4.72 12.72
CA PHE A 161 -0.26 4.80 11.45
C PHE A 161 -0.10 3.41 10.84
N VAL A 162 -0.34 3.32 9.54
CA VAL A 162 -0.24 2.08 8.77
C VAL A 162 0.92 2.21 7.80
N HIS A 163 1.82 1.23 7.81
CA HIS A 163 2.93 1.16 6.88
C HIS A 163 2.93 -0.20 6.19
N ILE A 164 3.00 -0.22 4.87
CA ILE A 164 3.13 -1.46 4.09
C ILE A 164 4.50 -1.45 3.42
N TRP A 165 5.25 -2.52 3.63
CA TRP A 165 6.57 -2.74 3.03
C TRP A 165 6.56 -4.00 2.17
N GLU A 166 7.36 -4.02 1.11
CA GLU A 166 7.54 -5.14 0.21
C GLU A 166 8.99 -5.62 0.25
N TYR A 167 9.16 -6.94 0.30
CA TYR A 167 10.45 -7.62 0.39
C TYR A 167 10.55 -8.75 -0.63
N GLN A 168 11.78 -9.04 -1.05
CA GLN A 168 12.07 -10.18 -1.91
C GLN A 168 12.01 -11.50 -1.11
N ARG A 169 10.80 -12.09 -1.01
CA ARG A 169 10.52 -13.30 -0.22
C ARG A 169 10.87 -13.13 1.27
N TYR A 170 10.77 -14.20 2.04
CA TYR A 170 11.11 -14.20 3.47
C TYR A 170 12.60 -13.99 3.74
N GLU A 171 13.47 -14.47 2.86
CA GLU A 171 14.92 -14.24 2.96
C GLU A 171 15.24 -12.74 2.84
N GLY A 172 14.65 -12.06 1.85
CA GLY A 172 14.78 -10.62 1.70
C GLY A 172 14.24 -9.87 2.91
N TYR A 173 13.10 -10.28 3.46
CA TYR A 173 12.58 -9.71 4.71
C TYR A 173 13.61 -9.80 5.84
N HIS A 174 14.14 -11.01 6.09
CA HIS A 174 15.11 -11.23 7.15
C HIS A 174 16.41 -10.43 6.94
N ALA A 175 16.96 -10.46 5.74
CA ALA A 175 18.19 -9.72 5.39
C ALA A 175 18.00 -8.20 5.53
N SER A 176 16.85 -7.67 5.09
CA SER A 176 16.54 -6.23 5.21
C SER A 176 16.52 -5.80 6.67
N LEU A 177 15.81 -6.53 7.53
CA LEU A 177 15.73 -6.23 8.96
C LEU A 177 17.09 -6.36 9.64
N HIS A 178 17.88 -7.37 9.25
CA HIS A 178 19.25 -7.53 9.73
C HIS A 178 20.09 -6.29 9.40
N ASN A 179 20.13 -5.89 8.12
CA ASN A 179 20.91 -4.74 7.65
C ASN A 179 20.47 -3.45 8.34
N ILE A 180 19.16 -3.16 8.39
CA ILE A 180 18.62 -1.97 9.05
C ILE A 180 18.97 -1.95 10.54
N SER A 181 18.94 -3.09 11.22
CA SER A 181 19.29 -3.17 12.65
C SER A 181 20.76 -2.88 12.95
N ARG A 182 21.64 -3.01 11.95
CA ARG A 182 23.07 -2.71 12.03
C ARG A 182 23.41 -1.26 11.66
N HIS A 183 22.43 -0.49 11.18
CA HIS A 183 22.65 0.91 10.85
C HIS A 183 23.06 1.68 12.12
N PRO A 184 24.12 2.53 12.10
CA PRO A 184 24.64 3.20 13.29
C PRO A 184 23.60 4.01 14.07
N GLU A 185 22.66 4.64 13.35
CA GLU A 185 21.58 5.45 13.92
C GLU A 185 20.37 4.63 14.41
N PHE A 186 20.29 3.33 14.09
CA PHE A 186 19.10 2.51 14.41
C PHE A 186 18.80 2.41 15.91
N PRO A 187 19.79 2.23 16.82
CA PRO A 187 19.51 2.17 18.25
C PRO A 187 18.83 3.43 18.80
N GLU A 188 19.24 4.60 18.33
CA GLU A 188 18.61 5.87 18.70
C GLU A 188 17.20 6.00 18.12
N PHE A 189 17.04 5.69 16.83
CA PHE A 189 15.75 5.68 16.17
C PHE A 189 14.75 4.76 16.89
N ASP A 190 15.13 3.52 17.19
CA ASP A 190 14.27 2.53 17.85
C ASP A 190 13.90 2.95 19.27
N ARG A 191 14.87 3.46 20.05
CA ARG A 191 14.62 4.03 21.38
C ARG A 191 13.62 5.18 21.31
N LYS A 192 13.78 6.09 20.34
CA LYS A 192 12.87 7.22 20.17
C LYS A 192 11.49 6.74 19.75
N LEU A 193 11.39 5.88 18.74
CA LEU A 193 10.12 5.31 18.26
C LEU A 193 9.32 4.68 19.41
N LYS A 194 9.95 3.85 20.25
CA LYS A 194 9.34 3.22 21.42
C LYS A 194 8.80 4.22 22.45
N SER A 195 9.39 5.41 22.54
CA SER A 195 8.89 6.47 23.43
C SER A 195 7.62 7.15 22.91
N LEU A 196 7.38 7.12 21.59
CA LEU A 196 6.29 7.82 20.92
C LEU A 196 5.06 6.94 20.69
N ILE A 197 5.24 5.62 20.60
CA ILE A 197 4.14 4.67 20.36
C ILE A 197 3.65 4.02 21.65
N LYS A 198 2.36 3.64 21.66
CA LYS A 198 1.77 2.76 22.66
C LYS A 198 1.97 1.29 22.28
N SER A 199 1.82 0.98 21.00
CA SER A 199 1.94 -0.39 20.49
C SER A 199 2.43 -0.43 19.04
N LYS A 200 3.06 -1.56 18.68
CA LYS A 200 3.45 -1.90 17.30
C LYS A 200 2.95 -3.31 17.02
N LYS A 201 2.18 -3.47 15.94
CA LYS A 201 1.77 -4.78 15.42
C LYS A 201 2.32 -4.95 14.01
N THR A 202 2.84 -6.13 13.71
CA THR A 202 3.37 -6.46 12.39
C THR A 202 2.87 -7.83 11.98
N SER A 203 2.31 -7.91 10.78
CA SER A 203 1.90 -9.15 10.14
C SER A 203 2.61 -9.28 8.79
N LEU A 204 3.03 -10.50 8.43
CA LEU A 204 3.55 -10.80 7.10
C LEU A 204 2.44 -11.38 6.25
N MET A 205 2.31 -10.84 5.04
CA MET A 205 1.21 -11.12 4.15
C MET A 205 1.71 -11.33 2.71
N GLN A 206 0.91 -12.05 1.92
CA GLN A 206 1.16 -12.29 0.51
C GLN A 206 0.06 -11.62 -0.32
N GLU A 207 0.44 -11.13 -1.49
CA GLU A 207 -0.53 -10.57 -2.44
C GLU A 207 -1.39 -11.67 -3.06
N PHE A 208 -2.66 -11.37 -3.27
CA PHE A 208 -3.50 -12.22 -4.10
C PHE A 208 -3.11 -12.13 -5.58
N SER A 209 -2.99 -13.28 -6.26
CA SER A 209 -2.61 -13.33 -7.68
C SER A 209 -3.60 -12.61 -8.62
N PHE A 210 -4.89 -12.58 -8.29
CA PHE A 210 -5.92 -11.89 -9.08
C PHE A 210 -5.97 -10.37 -8.84
N TRP A 211 -5.30 -9.89 -7.80
CA TRP A 211 -5.29 -8.49 -7.42
C TRP A 211 -3.87 -8.02 -7.10
N PRO A 212 -3.02 -7.89 -8.12
CA PRO A 212 -1.66 -7.41 -7.93
C PRO A 212 -1.68 -5.97 -7.39
N THR A 213 -0.72 -5.64 -6.53
CA THR A 213 -0.53 -4.25 -6.09
C THR A 213 -0.17 -3.39 -7.28
N THR A 214 -0.85 -2.25 -7.40
CA THR A 214 -0.55 -1.26 -8.42
C THR A 214 0.72 -0.50 -8.07
N PRO A 215 1.57 -0.14 -9.05
CA PRO A 215 2.72 0.71 -8.80
C PRO A 215 2.35 2.00 -8.05
N PRO A 216 3.26 2.57 -7.24
CA PRO A 216 3.01 3.82 -6.55
C PRO A 216 2.56 4.93 -7.50
N ARG A 217 1.57 5.73 -7.05
CA ARG A 217 0.96 6.81 -7.84
C ARG A 217 0.54 7.96 -6.92
N ARG A 218 0.69 9.20 -7.39
CA ARG A 218 0.36 10.42 -6.65
C ARG A 218 -0.95 11.03 -7.15
N LEU A 219 -2.06 10.29 -7.01
CA LEU A 219 -3.39 10.80 -7.36
C LEU A 219 -3.96 11.77 -6.30
N GLY A 220 -3.36 11.81 -5.10
CA GLY A 220 -3.94 12.51 -3.94
C GLY A 220 -5.14 11.78 -3.35
N GLY A 221 -6.01 12.54 -2.68
CA GLY A 221 -7.22 12.01 -2.06
C GLY A 221 -6.95 11.17 -0.81
N LEU A 222 -7.87 10.26 -0.50
CA LEU A 222 -7.83 9.39 0.67
C LEU A 222 -7.82 7.91 0.28
N PHE A 223 -7.46 7.08 1.24
CA PHE A 223 -7.43 5.64 1.08
C PHE A 223 -8.42 4.98 2.06
N GLU A 224 -8.95 3.82 1.68
CA GLU A 224 -9.69 2.95 2.60
C GLU A 224 -8.98 1.61 2.71
N LEU A 225 -8.45 1.31 3.90
CA LEU A 225 -7.97 -0.02 4.23
C LEU A 225 -9.10 -0.81 4.89
N ARG A 226 -9.48 -1.91 4.27
CA ARG A 226 -10.45 -2.85 4.82
C ARG A 226 -9.74 -4.13 5.23
N SER A 227 -9.97 -4.54 6.47
CA SER A 227 -9.39 -5.75 7.07
C SER A 227 -10.52 -6.67 7.49
N TYR A 228 -10.56 -7.88 6.97
CA TYR A 228 -11.56 -8.88 7.31
C TYR A 228 -10.91 -10.09 7.94
N THR A 229 -11.39 -10.50 9.10
CA THR A 229 -11.03 -11.78 9.71
C THR A 229 -12.01 -12.83 9.21
N LEU A 230 -11.52 -13.81 8.47
CA LEU A 230 -12.31 -14.91 7.94
C LEU A 230 -12.45 -16.04 8.97
N HIS A 231 -13.48 -16.86 8.81
CA HIS A 231 -13.52 -18.14 9.51
C HIS A 231 -12.32 -19.01 9.04
N PRO A 232 -11.63 -19.72 9.96
CA PRO A 232 -10.56 -20.64 9.59
C PRO A 232 -11.01 -21.63 8.52
N GLY A 233 -10.21 -21.79 7.47
CA GLY A 233 -10.52 -22.66 6.33
C GLY A 233 -11.23 -21.98 5.15
N ASN A 234 -11.81 -20.79 5.33
CA ASN A 234 -12.65 -20.16 4.30
C ASN A 234 -11.89 -19.25 3.32
N LEU A 235 -10.56 -19.13 3.44
CA LEU A 235 -9.76 -18.22 2.61
C LEU A 235 -9.90 -18.50 1.11
N LEU A 236 -9.83 -19.77 0.71
CA LEU A 236 -9.93 -20.18 -0.70
C LEU A 236 -11.31 -19.89 -1.29
N GLU A 237 -12.36 -20.21 -0.54
CA GLU A 237 -13.74 -19.95 -0.97
C GLU A 237 -13.99 -18.44 -1.10
N TRP A 238 -13.56 -17.67 -0.09
CA TRP A 238 -13.65 -16.21 -0.10
C TRP A 238 -12.90 -15.62 -1.29
N GLU A 239 -11.70 -16.12 -1.56
CA GLU A 239 -10.86 -15.70 -2.69
C GLU A 239 -11.53 -15.98 -4.04
N SER A 240 -12.07 -17.19 -4.23
CA SER A 240 -12.76 -17.59 -5.46
C SER A 240 -13.95 -16.66 -5.78
N HIS A 241 -14.76 -16.33 -4.78
CA HIS A 241 -15.86 -15.39 -4.95
C HIS A 241 -15.36 -13.97 -5.26
N TRP A 242 -14.33 -13.49 -4.56
CA TRP A 242 -13.75 -12.17 -4.81
C TRP A 242 -13.09 -12.05 -6.18
N ARG A 243 -12.47 -13.12 -6.70
CA ARG A 243 -11.88 -13.15 -8.05
C ARG A 243 -12.92 -12.85 -9.12
N THR A 244 -14.14 -13.36 -8.96
CA THR A 244 -15.26 -13.07 -9.84
C THR A 244 -15.77 -11.64 -9.64
N GLY A 245 -16.10 -11.26 -8.40
CA GLY A 245 -16.67 -9.94 -8.10
C GLY A 245 -15.72 -8.77 -8.31
N LEU A 246 -14.40 -8.99 -8.29
CA LEU A 246 -13.42 -7.94 -8.57
C LEU A 246 -13.53 -7.43 -10.02
N ARG A 247 -13.98 -8.26 -10.97
CA ARG A 247 -14.21 -7.82 -12.35
C ARG A 247 -15.27 -6.73 -12.40
N ALA A 248 -16.43 -6.99 -11.80
CA ALA A 248 -17.51 -6.02 -11.64
C ALA A 248 -17.04 -4.76 -10.89
N ARG A 249 -16.30 -4.95 -9.78
CA ARG A 249 -15.91 -3.83 -8.93
C ARG A 249 -14.87 -2.90 -9.56
N ARG A 250 -14.02 -3.42 -10.46
CA ARG A 250 -13.01 -2.63 -11.19
C ARG A 250 -13.62 -1.65 -12.19
N GLU A 251 -14.87 -1.82 -12.58
CA GLU A 251 -15.56 -0.89 -13.48
C GLU A 251 -15.78 0.49 -12.84
N VAL A 252 -15.96 0.51 -11.52
CA VAL A 252 -16.33 1.71 -10.76
C VAL A 252 -15.30 2.11 -9.71
N MET A 253 -14.41 1.21 -9.30
CA MET A 253 -13.42 1.45 -8.25
C MET A 253 -12.03 0.98 -8.65
N GLU A 254 -11.00 1.71 -8.23
CA GLU A 254 -9.61 1.34 -8.48
C GLU A 254 -8.94 0.83 -7.20
N GLY A 255 -8.62 -0.47 -7.21
CA GLY A 255 -7.88 -1.09 -6.13
C GLY A 255 -6.41 -0.65 -6.13
N VAL A 256 -5.82 -0.55 -4.94
CA VAL A 256 -4.38 -0.35 -4.76
C VAL A 256 -3.69 -1.71 -4.62
N GLY A 257 -4.26 -2.60 -3.81
CA GLY A 257 -3.74 -3.96 -3.61
C GLY A 257 -4.62 -4.75 -2.65
N ALA A 258 -4.44 -6.07 -2.66
CA ALA A 258 -5.06 -6.96 -1.71
C ALA A 258 -4.10 -8.07 -1.28
N TRP A 259 -4.14 -8.40 0.01
CA TRP A 259 -3.22 -9.33 0.66
C TRP A 259 -3.95 -10.26 1.63
N PHE A 260 -3.34 -11.40 1.91
CA PHE A 260 -3.76 -12.32 2.98
C PHE A 260 -2.59 -12.59 3.92
N VAL A 261 -2.86 -12.59 5.23
CA VAL A 261 -1.85 -12.77 6.27
C VAL A 261 -1.42 -14.23 6.36
N GLN A 262 -0.10 -14.45 6.42
CA GLN A 262 0.54 -15.76 6.58
C GLN A 262 1.23 -15.93 7.93
N ILE A 263 1.70 -14.83 8.55
CA ILE A 263 2.34 -14.81 9.86
C ILE A 263 1.85 -13.59 10.63
N GLY A 264 1.44 -13.75 11.89
CA GLY A 264 0.81 -12.70 12.70
C GLY A 264 -0.69 -12.95 12.82
N ASP A 265 -1.51 -11.96 12.45
CA ASP A 265 -2.99 -12.02 12.53
C ASP A 265 -3.59 -12.96 11.46
N LEU A 266 -3.45 -14.27 11.64
CA LEU A 266 -3.92 -15.30 10.71
C LEU A 266 -5.41 -15.19 10.37
N ASN A 267 -5.79 -15.75 9.21
CA ASN A 267 -7.14 -15.67 8.64
C ASN A 267 -7.60 -14.25 8.30
N THR A 268 -6.68 -13.27 8.30
CA THR A 268 -7.00 -11.89 7.94
C THR A 268 -6.66 -11.60 6.48
N VAL A 269 -7.58 -10.96 5.79
CA VAL A 269 -7.37 -10.39 4.45
C VAL A 269 -7.45 -8.87 4.51
N HIS A 270 -6.57 -8.21 3.77
CA HIS A 270 -6.52 -6.76 3.63
C HIS A 270 -6.79 -6.38 2.18
N HIS A 271 -7.60 -5.36 1.94
CA HIS A 271 -7.70 -4.71 0.64
C HIS A 271 -7.70 -3.20 0.81
N LEU A 272 -6.97 -2.53 -0.08
CA LEU A 272 -6.72 -1.12 -0.05
C LEU A 272 -7.31 -0.46 -1.30
N TRP A 273 -8.10 0.57 -1.09
CA TRP A 273 -8.74 1.36 -2.15
C TRP A 273 -8.33 2.82 -2.05
N GLN A 274 -8.40 3.55 -3.16
CA GLN A 274 -8.13 4.98 -3.21
C GLN A 274 -9.34 5.72 -3.78
N PHE A 275 -9.64 6.89 -3.21
CA PHE A 275 -10.76 7.74 -3.58
C PHE A 275 -10.34 9.21 -3.56
N ALA A 276 -11.04 10.06 -4.29
CA ALA A 276 -10.81 11.50 -4.27
C ALA A 276 -11.12 12.10 -2.90
N ASN A 277 -12.27 11.72 -2.33
CA ASN A 277 -12.79 12.16 -1.04
C ASN A 277 -13.91 11.21 -0.55
N LEU A 278 -14.55 11.53 0.59
CA LEU A 278 -15.59 10.67 1.18
C LEU A 278 -16.90 10.61 0.38
N GLU A 279 -17.25 11.67 -0.34
CA GLU A 279 -18.47 11.69 -1.16
C GLU A 279 -18.28 10.83 -2.41
N GLU A 280 -17.13 10.97 -3.09
CA GLU A 280 -16.77 10.12 -4.22
C GLU A 280 -16.72 8.65 -3.78
N ARG A 281 -16.14 8.35 -2.61
CA ARG A 281 -16.19 7.02 -2.01
C ARG A 281 -17.61 6.48 -1.84
N LYS A 282 -18.55 7.28 -1.32
CA LYS A 282 -19.96 6.89 -1.17
C LYS A 282 -20.56 6.54 -2.53
N ILE A 283 -20.43 7.45 -3.50
CA ILE A 283 -20.96 7.30 -4.86
C ILE A 283 -20.42 6.04 -5.53
N ARG A 284 -19.09 5.80 -5.51
CA ARG A 284 -18.48 4.61 -6.14
C ARG A 284 -18.97 3.30 -5.51
N ARG A 285 -19.16 3.29 -4.20
CA ARG A 285 -19.68 2.12 -3.48
C ARG A 285 -21.16 1.87 -3.81
N GLU A 286 -21.96 2.91 -3.96
CA GLU A 286 -23.36 2.81 -4.40
C GLU A 286 -23.44 2.29 -5.84
N GLN A 287 -22.62 2.84 -6.74
CA GLN A 287 -22.51 2.39 -8.13
C GLN A 287 -22.15 0.91 -8.25
N SER A 288 -21.33 0.38 -7.33
CA SER A 288 -20.94 -1.04 -7.35
C SER A 288 -22.15 -1.98 -7.23
N TRP A 289 -23.23 -1.57 -6.54
CA TRP A 289 -24.45 -2.37 -6.42
C TRP A 289 -25.28 -2.45 -7.70
N GLY A 290 -25.08 -1.51 -8.63
CA GLY A 290 -25.70 -1.55 -9.96
C GLY A 290 -24.98 -2.47 -10.95
N ILE A 291 -23.79 -2.98 -10.61
CA ILE A 291 -23.02 -3.86 -11.49
C ILE A 291 -23.40 -5.32 -11.25
N GLU A 292 -23.69 -6.03 -12.33
CA GLU A 292 -24.05 -7.45 -12.30
C GLU A 292 -22.98 -8.30 -11.60
N GLY A 293 -23.41 -9.29 -10.81
CA GLY A 293 -22.52 -10.19 -10.06
C GLY A 293 -21.94 -9.62 -8.76
N TRP A 294 -21.96 -8.30 -8.55
CA TRP A 294 -21.44 -7.72 -7.30
C TRP A 294 -22.28 -8.12 -6.08
N ALA A 295 -23.62 -8.05 -6.19
CA ALA A 295 -24.52 -8.42 -5.10
C ALA A 295 -24.37 -9.91 -4.70
N GLU A 296 -24.23 -10.79 -5.69
CA GLU A 296 -23.98 -12.22 -5.46
C GLU A 296 -22.63 -12.47 -4.77
N THR A 297 -21.59 -11.75 -5.20
CA THR A 297 -20.27 -11.81 -4.53
C THR A 297 -20.37 -11.44 -3.06
N VAL A 298 -21.10 -10.36 -2.73
CA VAL A 298 -21.32 -9.95 -1.34
C VAL A 298 -22.09 -11.02 -0.57
N HIS A 299 -23.18 -11.55 -1.15
CA HIS A 299 -23.99 -12.59 -0.51
C HIS A 299 -23.18 -13.85 -0.17
N LYS A 300 -22.26 -14.26 -1.06
CA LYS A 300 -21.41 -15.44 -0.86
C LYS A 300 -20.22 -15.19 0.07
N THR A 301 -19.68 -13.97 0.11
CA THR A 301 -18.48 -13.67 0.90
C THR A 301 -18.76 -13.25 2.34
N VAL A 302 -19.90 -12.59 2.62
CA VAL A 302 -20.25 -12.12 3.97
C VAL A 302 -20.32 -13.25 5.00
N PRO A 303 -20.97 -14.40 4.74
CA PRO A 303 -21.01 -15.51 5.69
C PRO A 303 -19.66 -16.11 6.05
N LEU A 304 -18.63 -15.87 5.23
CA LEU A 304 -17.27 -16.39 5.45
C LEU A 304 -16.45 -15.51 6.40
N ILE A 305 -17.00 -14.37 6.82
CA ILE A 305 -16.28 -13.33 7.57
C ILE A 305 -16.78 -13.28 9.01
N GLN A 306 -15.86 -13.38 9.97
CA GLN A 306 -16.13 -13.23 11.40
C GLN A 306 -16.24 -11.76 11.81
N SER A 307 -15.33 -10.92 11.32
CA SER A 307 -15.31 -9.50 11.65
C SER A 307 -14.74 -8.67 10.51
N MET A 308 -15.16 -7.41 10.44
CA MET A 308 -14.71 -6.46 9.43
C MET A 308 -14.34 -5.14 10.07
N GLN A 309 -13.23 -4.55 9.62
CA GLN A 309 -12.83 -3.21 9.96
C GLN A 309 -12.55 -2.39 8.70
N SER A 310 -12.96 -1.13 8.72
CA SER A 310 -12.64 -0.15 7.67
C SER A 310 -11.95 1.04 8.32
N ARG A 311 -10.84 1.48 7.73
CA ARG A 311 -10.07 2.66 8.15
C ARG A 311 -9.99 3.64 6.99
N ILE A 312 -10.31 4.91 7.25
CA ILE A 312 -10.02 5.99 6.30
C ILE A 312 -8.62 6.51 6.61
N LEU A 313 -7.78 6.49 5.59
CA LEU A 313 -6.35 6.69 5.66
C LEU A 313 -5.94 7.91 4.83
N ILE A 314 -5.05 8.73 5.37
CA ILE A 314 -4.43 9.86 4.68
C ILE A 314 -2.96 9.51 4.43
N PRO A 315 -2.47 9.59 3.19
CA PRO A 315 -1.08 9.26 2.91
C PRO A 315 -0.16 10.32 3.56
N MET A 316 1.00 9.86 4.03
CA MET A 316 2.03 10.74 4.58
C MET A 316 2.82 11.40 3.45
N PRO A 317 3.37 12.62 3.59
CA PRO A 317 3.98 13.33 2.46
C PRO A 317 5.21 12.63 1.86
N TRP A 318 5.89 11.80 2.67
CA TRP A 318 7.00 10.95 2.23
C TRP A 318 6.58 9.57 1.75
N SER A 319 5.29 9.26 1.80
CA SER A 319 4.71 8.04 1.24
C SER A 319 4.86 8.06 -0.27
N PRO A 320 5.24 6.93 -0.91
CA PRO A 320 5.30 6.85 -2.37
C PRO A 320 3.96 7.10 -3.07
N VAL A 321 2.84 7.07 -2.33
CA VAL A 321 1.48 7.28 -2.85
C VAL A 321 0.86 8.65 -2.53
N GLY A 322 1.62 9.60 -1.97
CA GLY A 322 1.13 10.97 -1.80
C GLY A 322 1.69 11.68 -0.59
#